data_AF-A0AAW3NG02-F1
#
_entry.id   AF-A0AAW3NG02-F1
#
_cell.length_a   1.000
_cell.length_b   1.000
_cell.length_c   1.000
_cell.angle_alpha   90.00
_cell.angle_beta   90.00
_cell.angle_gamma   90.00
#
_symmetry.space_group_name_H-M   'P 1'
#
loop_
_entity.id
_entity.type
_entity.pdbx_description
1 polymer ?
#
loop_
_entity_poly.entity_id
_entity_poly.type
_entity_poly.pdbx_seq_one_letter_code
_entity_poly.pdbx_strand_id
1 'polypeptide(L)'
;MHNGIIENHESLRSQLSDEHYEFDGQTDTEVVAHLIHSVYRGDLLAAVRDATSQLHGAYAIAVFSKSEPRRLDLAKSVTVE
;
A
#
# COMPACT_ATOMS: atom_id res chain seq x y z
N MET A 1 -8.57 2.47 -2.40
CA MET A 1 -8.56 3.23 -3.68
C MET A 1 -7.18 3.84 -3.82
N HIS A 2 -6.61 3.82 -5.01
CA HIS A 2 -5.33 4.44 -5.34
C HIS A 2 -5.52 5.36 -6.56
N ASN A 3 -4.85 6.50 -6.57
CA ASN A 3 -4.74 7.38 -7.72
C ASN A 3 -3.29 7.85 -7.85
N GLY A 4 -2.67 7.68 -9.01
CA GLY A 4 -1.27 8.00 -9.23
C GLY A 4 -0.48 6.84 -9.83
N ILE A 5 0.83 6.90 -9.69
CA ILE A 5 1.78 5.89 -10.18
C ILE A 5 2.70 5.49 -9.03
N ILE A 6 2.83 4.18 -8.81
CA ILE A 6 3.83 3.60 -7.91
C ILE A 6 4.93 2.99 -8.76
N GLU A 7 6.09 3.65 -8.78
CA GLU A 7 7.17 3.37 -9.72
C GLU A 7 7.91 2.07 -9.38
N ASN A 8 7.95 1.69 -8.10
CA ASN A 8 8.63 0.49 -7.62
C ASN A 8 7.68 -0.70 -7.37
N HIS A 9 6.48 -0.70 -7.94
CA HIS A 9 5.47 -1.75 -7.68
C HIS A 9 5.92 -3.15 -8.11
N GLU A 10 6.70 -3.31 -9.18
CA GLU A 10 7.21 -4.61 -9.61
C GLU A 10 8.22 -5.19 -8.61
N SER A 11 9.11 -4.35 -8.07
CA SER A 11 10.07 -4.77 -7.04
C SER A 11 9.36 -5.18 -5.76
N LEU A 12 8.38 -4.39 -5.32
CA LEU A 12 7.56 -4.70 -4.15
C LEU A 12 6.73 -5.98 -4.36
N ARG A 13 6.16 -6.19 -5.57
CA ARG A 13 5.49 -7.45 -5.91
C ARG A 13 6.43 -8.64 -5.74
N SER A 14 7.65 -8.58 -6.28
CA SER A 14 8.60 -9.68 -6.17
C SER A 14 8.91 -10.01 -4.70
N GLN A 15 9.16 -8.99 -3.87
CA GLN A 15 9.41 -9.17 -2.43
C GLN A 15 8.21 -9.82 -1.73
N LEU A 16 7.00 -9.35 -2.00
CA LEU A 16 5.77 -9.90 -1.41
C LEU A 16 5.50 -11.33 -1.90
N SER A 17 5.80 -11.64 -3.16
CA SER A 17 5.71 -13.03 -3.67
C SER A 17 6.69 -13.97 -2.97
N ASP A 18 7.89 -13.50 -2.63
CA ASP A 18 8.86 -14.26 -1.81
C ASP A 18 8.35 -14.48 -0.38
N GLU A 19 7.51 -13.56 0.13
CA GLU A 19 6.77 -13.69 1.39
C GLU A 19 5.46 -14.50 1.28
N HIS A 20 5.23 -15.18 0.16
CA HIS A 20 4.05 -16.01 -0.12
C HIS A 20 2.73 -15.26 -0.33
N TYR A 21 2.76 -13.99 -0.74
CA TYR A 21 1.56 -13.31 -1.23
C TYR A 21 1.20 -13.73 -2.65
N GLU A 22 -0.05 -14.15 -2.83
CA GLU A 22 -0.64 -14.43 -4.14
C GLU A 22 -1.24 -13.14 -4.74
N PHE A 23 -0.99 -12.92 -6.02
CA PHE A 23 -1.52 -11.77 -6.77
C PHE A 23 -2.48 -12.27 -7.84
N ASP A 24 -3.70 -11.76 -7.81
CA ASP A 24 -4.75 -12.06 -8.79
C ASP A 24 -4.60 -11.21 -10.05
N GLY A 25 -3.98 -10.03 -9.92
CA GLY A 25 -3.81 -9.07 -11.00
C GLY A 25 -2.39 -8.57 -11.14
N GLN A 26 -2.24 -7.51 -11.94
CA GLN A 26 -0.96 -6.83 -12.16
C GLN A 26 -0.92 -5.40 -11.62
N THR A 27 -2.02 -4.91 -11.04
CA THR A 27 -2.15 -3.50 -10.63
C THR A 27 -1.27 -3.16 -9.42
N ASP A 28 -0.76 -1.94 -9.41
CA ASP A 28 -0.08 -1.32 -8.26
C ASP A 28 -0.96 -1.25 -7.00
N THR A 29 -2.28 -1.09 -7.18
CA THR A 29 -3.26 -1.01 -6.09
C THR A 29 -3.27 -2.29 -5.24
N GLU A 30 -3.08 -3.45 -5.88
CA GLU A 30 -2.99 -4.73 -5.19
C GLU A 30 -1.67 -4.86 -4.41
N VAL A 31 -0.56 -4.40 -5.01
CA VAL A 31 0.76 -4.33 -4.34
C VAL A 31 0.68 -3.49 -3.07
N VAL A 32 0.02 -2.34 -3.12
CA VAL A 32 -0.20 -1.49 -1.93
C VAL A 32 -1.01 -2.21 -0.86
N ALA A 33 -2.08 -2.91 -1.24
CA ALA A 33 -2.92 -3.62 -0.28
C ALA A 33 -2.13 -4.72 0.45
N HIS A 34 -1.37 -5.53 -0.29
CA HIS A 34 -0.52 -6.58 0.28
C HIS A 34 0.63 -6.00 1.12
N LEU A 35 1.24 -4.90 0.70
CA LEU A 35 2.28 -4.23 1.47
C LEU A 35 1.76 -3.69 2.81
N ILE A 36 0.59 -3.06 2.83
CA ILE A 36 -0.04 -2.61 4.09
C ILE A 36 -0.35 -3.82 4.98
N HIS A 37 -0.84 -4.92 4.40
CA HIS A 37 -1.12 -6.13 5.16
C HIS A 37 0.15 -6.76 5.76
N SER A 38 1.27 -6.80 5.04
CA SER A 38 2.52 -7.43 5.51
C SER A 38 3.10 -6.75 6.75
N VAL A 39 2.93 -5.43 6.86
CA VAL A 39 3.38 -4.63 8.01
C VAL A 39 2.30 -4.42 9.08
N TYR A 40 1.06 -4.84 8.84
CA TYR A 40 -0.04 -4.62 9.78
C TYR A 40 0.14 -5.40 11.09
N ARG A 41 0.11 -4.69 12.22
CA ARG A 41 0.22 -5.26 13.58
C ARG A 41 -0.86 -4.74 14.53
N GLY A 42 -2.08 -4.56 14.01
CA GLY A 42 -3.23 -4.10 14.80
C GLY A 42 -3.44 -2.57 14.85
N ASP A 43 -2.59 -1.79 14.16
CA ASP A 43 -2.79 -0.35 13.97
C ASP A 43 -2.69 -0.02 12.47
N LEU A 44 -3.83 0.33 11.88
CA LEU A 44 -3.92 0.61 10.45
C LEU A 44 -3.10 1.85 10.05
N LEU A 45 -3.11 2.89 10.88
CA LEU A 45 -2.38 4.12 10.58
C LEU A 45 -0.88 3.89 10.58
N ALA A 46 -0.37 3.11 11.55
CA ALA A 46 1.03 2.71 11.57
C ALA A 46 1.39 1.89 10.33
N ALA A 47 0.57 0.90 9.98
CA ALA A 47 0.79 0.07 8.80
C ALA A 47 0.81 0.89 7.48
N VAL A 48 -0.12 1.84 7.34
CA VAL A 48 -0.16 2.75 6.18
C VAL A 48 1.09 3.63 6.13
N ARG A 49 1.58 4.15 7.27
CA ARG A 49 2.82 4.92 7.33
C ARG A 49 4.03 4.07 6.93
N ASP A 50 4.15 2.87 7.46
CA ASP A 50 5.26 1.97 7.18
C ASP A 50 5.27 1.52 5.72
N ALA A 51 4.10 1.19 5.16
CA ALA A 51 3.96 0.85 3.74
C ALA A 51 4.31 2.03 2.82
N THR A 52 3.76 3.21 3.09
CA THR A 52 3.97 4.40 2.24
C THR A 52 5.42 4.89 2.25
N SER A 53 6.18 4.65 3.32
CA SER A 53 7.62 4.94 3.37
C SER A 53 8.46 4.13 2.38
N GLN A 54 7.91 3.02 1.87
CA GLN A 54 8.55 2.14 0.88
C GLN A 54 8.10 2.43 -0.55
N LEU A 55 7.10 3.29 -0.76
CA LEU A 55 6.54 3.57 -2.09
C LEU A 55 7.29 4.72 -2.77
N HIS A 56 7.63 4.54 -4.05
CA HIS A 56 8.19 5.59 -4.90
C HIS A 56 7.16 6.09 -5.92
N GLY A 57 7.18 7.39 -6.21
CA GLY A 57 6.30 8.04 -7.17
C GLY A 57 5.31 9.01 -6.54
N ALA A 58 4.32 9.42 -7.34
CA ALA A 58 3.28 10.37 -6.96
C ALA A 58 1.93 9.64 -6.86
N TYR A 59 1.33 9.67 -5.68
CA TYR A 59 0.12 8.89 -5.40
C TYR A 59 -0.76 9.48 -4.30
N ALA A 60 -2.03 9.11 -4.34
CA ALA A 60 -3.01 9.28 -3.26
C ALA A 60 -3.67 7.94 -2.99
N ILE A 61 -3.68 7.52 -1.72
CA ILE A 61 -4.21 6.23 -1.28
C ILE A 61 -5.24 6.46 -0.17
N ALA A 62 -6.38 5.80 -0.29
CA ALA A 62 -7.40 5.71 0.74
C ALA A 62 -7.59 4.25 1.17
N VAL A 63 -7.43 4.00 2.47
CA VAL A 63 -7.43 2.66 3.08
C VAL A 63 -8.53 2.56 4.13
N PHE A 64 -9.31 1.50 4.05
CA PHE A 64 -10.37 1.20 5.00
C PHE A 64 -10.21 -0.25 5.49
N SER A 65 -10.48 -0.46 6.78
CA SER A 65 -10.43 -1.79 7.39
C SER A 65 -11.83 -2.21 7.83
N LYS A 66 -12.22 -3.46 7.52
CA LYS A 66 -13.47 -4.04 8.03
C LYS A 66 -13.47 -4.21 9.55
N SER A 67 -12.28 -4.36 10.14
CA SER A 67 -12.07 -4.48 11.60
C SER A 67 -12.36 -3.16 12.31
N GLU A 68 -12.19 -2.03 11.61
CA GLU A 68 -12.37 -0.68 12.13
C GLU A 68 -13.29 0.12 11.21
N PRO A 69 -14.59 -0.22 11.10
CA PRO A 69 -15.49 0.32 10.07
C PRO A 69 -15.76 1.82 10.19
N ARG A 70 -15.33 2.46 11.30
CA ARG A 70 -15.43 3.91 11.53
C ARG A 70 -14.13 4.68 11.28
N ARG A 71 -13.05 3.99 10.89
CA ARG A 71 -11.73 4.58 10.64
C ARG A 71 -11.40 4.53 9.16
N LEU A 72 -11.07 5.68 8.59
CA LEU A 72 -10.58 5.84 7.23
C LEU A 72 -9.22 6.54 7.33
N ASP A 73 -8.17 5.86 6.88
CA ASP A 73 -6.83 6.42 6.85
C ASP A 73 -6.47 6.83 5.41
N LEU A 74 -5.91 8.02 5.27
CA LEU A 74 -5.57 8.65 4.00
C LEU A 74 -4.07 8.93 3.96
N ALA A 75 -3.41 8.53 2.87
CA ALA A 75 -2.03 8.86 2.58
C ALA A 75 -1.94 9.57 1.23
N LYS A 76 -1.09 10.59 1.15
CA LYS A 76 -0.80 11.32 -0.09
C LYS A 76 0.71 11.55 -0.19
N SER A 77 1.26 11.27 -1.35
CA SER A 77 2.62 11.62 -1.74
C SER A 77 2.55 12.51 -2.98
N VAL A 78 3.16 13.69 -2.88
CA VAL A 78 3.34 14.61 -4.01
C VAL A 78 4.82 14.88 -4.11
N THR A 79 5.50 14.16 -5.00
CA THR A 79 6.88 14.48 -5.37
C THR A 79 6.81 15.38 -6.60
N VAL A 80 7.17 16.65 -6.42
CA VAL A 80 7.39 17.60 -7.50
C VAL A 80 8.90 17.67 -7.67
N GLU A 81 9.41 17.35 -8.85
CA GLU A 81 10.76 17.77 -9.25
C GLU A 81 10.78 19.27 -9.60
#